data_AF-A0A657AXF6-F1
#
_entry.id   AF-A0A657AXF6-F1
#
_cell.length_a   1.000
_cell.length_b   1.000
_cell.length_c   1.000
_cell.angle_alpha   90.00
_cell.angle_beta   90.00
_cell.angle_gamma   90.00
#
_symmetry.space_group_name_H-M   'P 1'
#
loop_
_entity.id
_entity.type
_entity.pdbx_description
1 polymer ?
#
loop_
_entity_poly.entity_id
_entity_poly.type
_entity_poly.pdbx_seq_one_letter_code
_entity_poly.pdbx_strand_id
1 'polypeptide(L)'
;MSEEKANESEVPLTPEQRIELLESKVDKNRVFLLFFALILTVTISATVTAFVIYSFGGVSSNNSDASDDIANTIAGQKELLEQYDLRLAELNAHIKSFENRIDNNANSTIQQVLIEQEQAKQRFMETVRSAVYDLAHMVPGSRSWLELYTEQLEDATTKSAMREKQLKELKTAKPIDKSDSFFGDDF
;
A
#
# COMPACT_ATOMS: atom_id res chain seq x y z
N MET A 1 -23.49 -73.35 -72.31
CA MET A 1 -23.40 -72.95 -73.74
C MET A 1 -22.97 -71.49 -73.77
N SER A 2 -21.69 -71.17 -74.00
CA SER A 2 -21.02 -71.11 -75.33
C SER A 2 -21.53 -69.89 -76.10
N GLU A 3 -20.88 -68.73 -76.00
CA GLU A 3 -19.74 -68.20 -76.81
C GLU A 3 -20.11 -67.80 -78.24
N GLU A 4 -20.01 -66.50 -78.58
CA GLU A 4 -19.53 -65.95 -79.87
C GLU A 4 -19.42 -64.40 -79.75
N LYS A 5 -18.24 -63.78 -79.56
CA LYS A 5 -17.11 -63.39 -80.45
C LYS A 5 -17.30 -62.17 -81.38
N ALA A 6 -16.19 -61.39 -81.46
CA ALA A 6 -15.74 -60.36 -82.43
C ALA A 6 -15.85 -58.90 -81.91
N ASN A 7 -14.78 -58.20 -81.50
CA ASN A 7 -13.58 -57.70 -82.23
C ASN A 7 -13.98 -57.00 -83.55
N GLU A 8 -13.65 -55.75 -83.88
CA GLU A 8 -12.38 -55.04 -83.78
C GLU A 8 -12.53 -53.59 -84.29
N SER A 9 -11.50 -52.75 -84.07
CA SER A 9 -11.08 -51.54 -84.81
C SER A 9 -11.35 -50.14 -84.21
N GLU A 10 -10.26 -49.60 -83.67
CA GLU A 10 -10.02 -48.21 -83.28
C GLU A 10 -10.05 -47.24 -84.49
N VAL A 11 -10.61 -46.04 -84.29
CA VAL A 11 -10.40 -44.86 -85.15
C VAL A 11 -10.07 -43.68 -84.23
N PRO A 12 -9.00 -42.91 -84.50
CA PRO A 12 -8.49 -41.90 -83.56
C PRO A 12 -9.40 -40.67 -83.49
N LEU A 13 -9.59 -40.18 -82.27
CA LEU A 13 -10.42 -39.03 -81.90
C LEU A 13 -10.12 -37.77 -82.72
N THR A 14 -11.16 -37.19 -83.33
CA THR A 14 -11.13 -35.83 -83.88
C THR A 14 -11.08 -34.79 -82.75
N PRO A 15 -10.41 -33.65 -82.97
CA PRO A 15 -10.22 -32.61 -81.95
C PRO A 15 -11.54 -32.07 -81.39
N GLU A 16 -12.62 -32.10 -82.18
CA GLU A 16 -13.94 -31.61 -81.75
C GLU A 16 -14.64 -32.57 -80.77
N GLN A 17 -14.50 -33.88 -80.96
CA GLN A 17 -15.03 -34.87 -80.02
C GLN A 17 -14.27 -34.86 -78.67
N ARG A 18 -13.03 -34.37 -78.66
CA ARG A 18 -12.30 -34.14 -77.41
C ARG A 18 -12.82 -32.91 -76.66
N ILE A 19 -13.18 -31.84 -77.35
CA ILE A 19 -13.73 -30.63 -76.72
C ILE A 19 -15.12 -30.93 -76.15
N GLU A 20 -16.00 -31.62 -76.88
CA GLU A 20 -17.35 -31.97 -76.40
C GLU A 20 -17.33 -32.99 -75.24
N LEU A 21 -16.40 -33.96 -75.28
CA LEU A 21 -16.22 -34.91 -74.18
C LEU A 21 -15.55 -34.26 -72.96
N LEU A 22 -14.70 -33.25 -73.16
CA LEU A 22 -14.17 -32.43 -72.08
C LEU A 22 -15.21 -31.45 -71.54
N GLU A 23 -16.08 -30.86 -72.36
CA GLU A 23 -17.15 -29.95 -71.96
C GLU A 23 -18.22 -30.67 -71.14
N SER A 24 -18.73 -31.82 -71.62
CA SER A 24 -19.72 -32.59 -70.84
C SER A 24 -19.13 -33.18 -69.55
N LYS A 25 -17.81 -33.44 -69.50
CA LYS A 25 -17.11 -33.92 -68.30
C LYS A 25 -16.78 -32.77 -67.35
N VAL A 26 -16.49 -31.57 -67.84
CA VAL A 26 -16.28 -30.35 -67.06
C VAL A 26 -17.61 -29.86 -66.46
N ASP A 27 -18.72 -29.92 -67.20
CA ASP A 27 -20.04 -29.55 -66.68
C ASP A 27 -20.52 -30.51 -65.58
N LYS A 28 -20.35 -31.82 -65.78
CA LYS A 28 -20.65 -32.81 -64.72
C LYS A 28 -19.74 -32.63 -63.50
N ASN A 29 -18.46 -32.34 -63.70
CA ASN A 29 -17.53 -32.06 -62.59
C ASN A 29 -17.88 -30.74 -61.87
N ARG A 30 -18.37 -29.73 -62.58
CA ARG A 30 -18.80 -28.45 -62.01
C ARG A 30 -20.07 -28.62 -61.17
N VAL A 31 -21.03 -29.42 -61.65
CA VAL A 31 -22.25 -29.76 -60.89
C VAL A 31 -21.91 -30.62 -59.67
N PHE A 32 -21.01 -31.59 -59.81
CA PHE A 32 -20.53 -32.39 -58.68
C PHE A 32 -19.78 -31.54 -57.65
N LEU A 33 -18.92 -30.61 -58.09
CA LEU A 33 -18.24 -29.65 -57.22
C LEU A 33 -19.22 -28.75 -56.48
N LEU A 34 -20.27 -28.26 -57.14
CA LEU A 34 -21.31 -27.44 -56.49
C LEU A 34 -22.10 -28.24 -55.46
N PHE A 35 -22.44 -29.50 -55.75
CA PHE A 35 -23.09 -30.39 -54.80
C PHE A 35 -22.21 -30.66 -53.57
N PHE A 36 -20.92 -30.96 -53.77
CA PHE A 36 -19.97 -31.15 -52.67
C PHE A 36 -19.74 -29.87 -51.87
N ALA A 37 -19.66 -28.71 -52.52
CA ALA A 37 -19.53 -27.42 -51.85
C ALA A 37 -20.75 -27.12 -50.97
N LEU A 38 -21.96 -27.47 -51.42
CA LEU A 38 -23.19 -27.30 -50.65
C LEU A 38 -23.18 -28.20 -49.40
N ILE A 39 -22.82 -29.48 -49.55
CA ILE A 39 -22.69 -30.40 -48.42
C ILE A 39 -21.63 -29.91 -47.43
N LEU A 40 -20.47 -29.48 -47.92
CA LEU A 40 -19.35 -29.01 -47.10
C LEU A 40 -19.72 -27.75 -46.31
N THR A 41 -20.52 -26.85 -46.91
CA THR A 41 -21.00 -25.64 -46.21
C THR A 41 -21.96 -26.00 -45.08
N VAL A 42 -22.87 -26.97 -45.32
CA VAL A 42 -23.82 -27.44 -44.30
C VAL A 42 -23.10 -28.16 -43.16
N THR A 43 -22.12 -29.01 -43.46
CA THR A 43 -21.37 -29.74 -42.43
C THR A 43 -20.49 -28.81 -41.61
N ILE A 44 -19.83 -27.82 -42.22
CA ILE A 44 -19.08 -26.80 -41.47
C ILE A 44 -20.01 -25.99 -40.57
N SER A 45 -21.17 -25.55 -41.07
CA SER A 45 -22.16 -24.80 -40.28
C SER A 45 -22.67 -25.61 -39.09
N ALA A 46 -23.01 -26.88 -39.30
CA ALA A 46 -23.44 -27.80 -38.24
C ALA A 46 -22.31 -28.07 -37.23
N THR A 47 -21.06 -28.19 -37.70
CA THR A 47 -19.89 -28.41 -36.83
C THR A 47 -19.57 -27.19 -36.00
N VAL A 48 -19.65 -25.99 -36.57
CA VAL A 48 -19.46 -24.73 -35.84
C VAL A 48 -20.56 -24.54 -34.80
N THR A 49 -21.81 -24.86 -35.16
CA THR A 49 -22.93 -24.78 -34.24
C THR A 49 -22.80 -25.81 -33.12
N ALA A 50 -22.42 -27.05 -33.44
CA ALA A 50 -22.13 -28.08 -32.45
C ALA A 50 -20.92 -27.71 -31.57
N PHE A 51 -19.89 -27.08 -32.13
CA PHE A 51 -18.72 -26.60 -31.40
C PHE A 51 -19.08 -25.46 -30.44
N VAL A 52 -19.92 -24.51 -30.87
CA VAL A 52 -20.45 -23.45 -29.99
C VAL A 52 -21.29 -24.07 -28.88
N ILE A 53 -22.18 -25.01 -29.19
CA ILE A 53 -23.00 -25.72 -28.19
C ILE A 53 -22.12 -26.59 -27.28
N TYR A 54 -21.02 -27.17 -27.74
CA TYR A 54 -20.15 -27.97 -26.88
C TYR A 54 -19.23 -27.09 -26.02
N SER A 55 -18.70 -26.01 -26.60
CA SER A 55 -17.83 -25.05 -25.92
C SER A 55 -18.56 -24.17 -24.91
N PHE A 56 -19.82 -23.82 -25.18
CA PHE A 56 -20.65 -23.00 -24.29
C PHE A 56 -21.75 -23.79 -23.59
N GLY A 57 -22.28 -24.86 -24.18
CA GLY A 57 -23.31 -25.74 -23.57
C GLY A 57 -22.74 -26.84 -22.68
N GLY A 58 -21.41 -26.87 -22.46
CA GLY A 58 -20.83 -27.34 -21.20
C GLY A 58 -21.27 -26.52 -19.98
N VAL A 59 -22.00 -25.41 -20.19
CA VAL A 59 -22.79 -24.71 -19.16
C VAL A 59 -24.23 -25.20 -19.22
N SER A 60 -24.44 -26.47 -18.93
CA SER A 60 -25.75 -26.98 -18.49
C SER A 60 -25.49 -28.14 -17.56
N SER A 61 -25.84 -27.89 -16.28
CA SER A 61 -25.72 -28.79 -15.13
C SER A 61 -24.39 -28.77 -14.35
N ASN A 62 -23.98 -27.58 -13.86
CA ASN A 62 -23.33 -27.45 -12.54
C ASN A 62 -23.40 -26.00 -11.96
N ASN A 63 -24.45 -25.25 -12.32
CA ASN A 63 -24.61 -23.83 -11.91
C ASN A 63 -25.01 -23.65 -10.43
N SER A 64 -25.36 -24.72 -9.70
CA SER A 64 -25.53 -24.67 -8.24
C SER A 64 -24.20 -24.40 -7.56
N ASP A 65 -23.15 -25.14 -7.92
CA ASP A 65 -21.88 -25.12 -7.21
C ASP A 65 -21.12 -23.81 -7.44
N ALA A 66 -21.18 -23.25 -8.66
CA ALA A 66 -20.57 -21.96 -8.98
C ALA A 66 -21.32 -20.76 -8.33
N SER A 67 -22.65 -20.86 -8.17
CA SER A 67 -23.43 -19.82 -7.49
C SER A 67 -23.26 -19.88 -5.98
N ASP A 68 -23.13 -21.09 -5.42
CA ASP A 68 -22.86 -21.31 -4.00
C ASP A 68 -21.43 -20.87 -3.63
N ASP A 69 -20.44 -21.11 -4.49
CA ASP A 69 -19.07 -20.58 -4.30
C ASP A 69 -19.04 -19.04 -4.32
N ILE A 70 -19.78 -18.40 -5.23
CA ILE A 70 -19.89 -16.93 -5.25
C ILE A 70 -20.60 -16.43 -3.98
N ALA A 71 -21.68 -17.07 -3.55
CA ALA A 71 -22.38 -16.68 -2.32
C ALA A 71 -21.48 -16.83 -1.07
N ASN A 72 -20.71 -17.91 -0.99
CA ASN A 72 -19.75 -18.16 0.09
C ASN A 72 -18.60 -17.15 0.08
N THR A 73 -18.08 -16.77 -1.09
CA THR A 73 -17.03 -15.74 -1.19
C THR A 73 -17.55 -14.35 -0.79
N ILE A 74 -18.78 -14.00 -1.15
CA ILE A 74 -19.42 -12.74 -0.73
C ILE A 74 -19.67 -12.74 0.78
N ALA A 75 -20.11 -13.86 1.35
CA ALA A 75 -20.28 -14.01 2.80
C ALA A 75 -18.94 -13.85 3.55
N GLY A 76 -17.87 -14.50 3.07
CA GLY A 76 -16.53 -14.38 3.63
C GLY A 76 -15.94 -12.97 3.49
N GLN A 77 -16.19 -12.28 2.38
CA GLN A 77 -15.78 -10.88 2.19
C GLN A 77 -16.53 -9.93 3.13
N LYS A 78 -17.82 -10.18 3.36
CA LYS A 78 -18.62 -9.39 4.30
C LYS A 78 -18.10 -9.55 5.74
N GLU A 79 -17.77 -10.76 6.15
CA GLU A 79 -17.18 -11.04 7.46
C GLU A 79 -15.80 -10.38 7.61
N LEU A 80 -14.99 -10.38 6.55
CA LEU A 80 -13.70 -9.68 6.53
C LEU A 80 -13.86 -8.16 6.70
N LEU A 81 -14.86 -7.56 6.03
CA LEU A 81 -15.16 -6.13 6.17
C LEU A 81 -15.61 -5.78 7.59
N GLU A 82 -16.44 -6.61 8.21
CA GLU A 82 -16.84 -6.44 9.61
C GLU A 82 -15.64 -6.54 10.57
N GLN A 83 -14.74 -7.49 10.32
CA GLN A 83 -13.50 -7.61 11.09
C GLN A 83 -12.58 -6.39 10.91
N TYR A 84 -12.48 -5.83 9.69
CA TYR A 84 -11.71 -4.61 9.45
C TYR A 84 -12.33 -3.41 10.16
N ASP A 85 -13.65 -3.28 10.18
CA ASP A 85 -14.34 -2.18 10.87
C ASP A 85 -14.11 -2.24 12.39
N LEU A 86 -14.22 -3.44 12.99
CA LEU A 86 -13.88 -3.66 14.40
C LEU A 86 -12.42 -3.30 14.70
N ARG A 87 -11.49 -3.70 13.83
CA ARG A 87 -10.07 -3.39 14.00
C ARG A 87 -9.77 -1.89 13.85
N LEU A 88 -10.48 -1.19 12.97
CA LEU A 88 -10.39 0.26 12.85
C LEU A 88 -10.94 0.97 14.08
N ALA A 89 -12.06 0.49 14.64
CA ALA A 89 -12.62 1.01 15.88
C ALA A 89 -11.65 0.81 17.06
N GLU A 90 -11.03 -0.36 17.18
CA GLU A 90 -10.00 -0.67 18.18
C GLU A 90 -8.77 0.22 18.00
N LEU A 91 -8.27 0.38 16.77
CA LEU A 91 -7.10 1.22 16.48
C LEU A 91 -7.38 2.68 16.85
N ASN A 92 -8.57 3.19 16.54
CA ASN A 92 -8.99 4.53 16.90
C ASN A 92 -9.08 4.70 18.43
N ALA A 93 -9.61 3.69 19.14
CA ALA A 93 -9.60 3.69 20.60
C ALA A 93 -8.17 3.69 21.17
N HIS A 94 -7.25 2.93 20.60
CA HIS A 94 -5.84 2.94 20.98
C HIS A 94 -5.18 4.29 20.71
N ILE A 95 -5.41 4.90 19.55
CA ILE A 95 -4.92 6.24 19.22
C ILE A 95 -5.39 7.26 20.26
N LYS A 96 -6.69 7.29 20.57
CA LYS A 96 -7.24 8.17 21.61
C LYS A 96 -6.62 7.90 22.98
N SER A 97 -6.34 6.63 23.31
CA SER A 97 -5.67 6.29 24.56
C SER A 97 -4.22 6.78 24.60
N PHE A 98 -3.50 6.72 23.48
CA PHE A 98 -2.13 7.21 23.37
C PHE A 98 -2.09 8.74 23.40
N GLU A 99 -3.01 9.42 22.71
CA GLU A 99 -3.19 10.87 22.76
C GLU A 99 -3.45 11.32 24.20
N ASN A 100 -4.39 10.69 24.91
CA ASN A 100 -4.64 10.98 26.33
C ASN A 100 -3.40 10.77 27.20
N ARG A 101 -2.60 9.72 26.95
CA ARG A 101 -1.34 9.47 27.68
C ARG A 101 -0.23 10.45 27.32
N ILE A 102 -0.22 11.00 26.11
CA ILE A 102 0.71 12.04 25.67
C ILE A 102 0.31 13.37 26.32
N ASP A 103 -0.97 13.70 26.34
CA ASP A 103 -1.52 14.90 26.97
C ASP A 103 -1.35 14.86 28.49
N ASN A 104 -1.64 13.71 29.11
CA ASN A 104 -1.37 13.44 30.52
C ASN A 104 0.02 12.85 30.75
N ASN A 105 0.99 13.16 29.88
CA ASN A 105 2.34 12.68 30.09
C ASN A 105 2.96 13.46 31.26
N ALA A 106 3.26 12.74 32.34
CA ALA A 106 3.99 13.24 33.51
C ALA A 106 5.26 14.01 33.11
N ASN A 107 5.89 13.67 31.99
CA ASN A 107 7.08 14.36 31.48
C ASN A 107 6.84 15.85 31.18
N SER A 108 5.67 16.21 30.64
CA SER A 108 5.34 17.62 30.34
C SER A 108 5.17 18.43 31.63
N THR A 109 4.53 17.82 32.63
CA THR A 109 4.33 18.41 33.96
C THR A 109 5.65 18.53 34.71
N ILE A 110 6.47 17.48 34.71
CA ILE A 110 7.81 17.49 35.33
C ILE A 110 8.67 18.56 34.69
N GLN A 111 8.68 18.65 33.36
CA GLN A 111 9.42 19.69 32.64
C GLN A 111 8.96 21.10 33.03
N GLN A 112 7.65 21.33 33.12
CA GLN A 112 7.10 22.61 33.55
C GLN A 112 7.57 22.95 34.98
N VAL A 113 7.49 22.00 35.90
CA VAL A 113 7.99 22.16 37.28
C VAL A 113 9.48 22.47 37.29
N LEU A 114 10.30 21.78 36.48
CA LEU A 114 11.75 22.04 36.39
C LEU A 114 12.05 23.45 35.86
N ILE A 115 11.29 23.94 34.87
CA ILE A 115 11.42 25.32 34.38
C ILE A 115 11.08 26.31 35.49
N GLU A 116 10.00 26.09 36.23
CA GLU A 116 9.60 26.94 37.36
C GLU A 116 10.64 26.95 38.48
N GLN A 117 11.24 25.80 38.78
CA GLN A 117 12.34 25.66 39.74
C GLN A 117 13.57 26.48 39.31
N GLU A 118 13.95 26.43 38.03
CA GLU A 118 15.07 27.24 37.52
C GLU A 118 14.77 28.74 37.61
N GLN A 119 13.56 29.17 37.27
CA GLN A 119 13.16 30.58 37.40
C GLN A 119 13.14 31.04 38.87
N ALA A 120 12.66 30.19 39.78
CA ALA A 120 12.69 30.48 41.21
C ALA A 120 14.13 30.62 41.73
N LYS A 121 15.03 29.73 41.28
CA LYS A 121 16.46 29.81 41.59
C LYS A 121 17.10 31.10 41.10
N GLN A 122 16.80 31.55 39.88
CA GLN A 122 17.32 32.82 39.35
C GLN A 122 16.88 34.01 40.20
N ARG A 123 15.58 34.11 40.54
CA ARG A 123 15.05 35.17 41.43
C ARG A 123 15.69 35.14 42.81
N PHE A 124 15.93 33.93 43.34
CA PHE A 124 16.63 33.77 44.61
C PHE A 124 18.06 34.30 44.53
N MET A 125 18.82 33.96 43.49
CA MET A 125 20.20 34.45 43.32
C MET A 125 20.25 35.98 43.16
N GLU A 126 19.28 36.58 42.49
CA GLU A 126 19.16 38.04 42.38
C GLU A 126 18.87 38.71 43.73
N THR A 127 17.99 38.10 44.53
CA THR A 127 17.73 38.54 45.91
C THR A 127 18.98 38.44 46.79
N VAL A 128 19.72 37.33 46.68
CA VAL A 128 20.98 37.13 47.41
C VAL A 128 22.03 38.15 46.97
N ARG A 129 22.14 38.45 45.67
CA ARG A 129 23.08 39.48 45.17
C ARG A 129 22.79 40.84 45.81
N SER A 130 21.52 41.24 45.87
CA SER A 130 21.13 42.50 46.54
C SER A 130 21.47 42.47 48.04
N ALA A 131 21.18 41.36 48.72
CA ALA A 131 21.48 41.22 50.14
C ALA A 131 22.99 41.28 50.44
N VAL A 132 23.82 40.65 49.61
CA VAL A 132 25.28 40.70 49.71
C VAL A 132 25.79 42.12 49.42
N TYR A 133 25.20 42.81 48.45
CA TYR A 133 25.50 44.21 48.15
C TYR A 133 25.24 45.12 49.34
N ASP A 134 24.07 45.01 49.96
CA ASP A 134 23.71 45.81 51.13
C ASP A 134 24.63 45.49 52.32
N LEU A 135 24.88 44.20 52.57
CA LEU A 135 25.77 43.76 53.66
C LEU A 135 27.20 44.29 53.48
N ALA A 136 27.72 44.28 52.24
CA ALA A 136 29.06 44.76 51.93
C ALA A 136 29.27 46.25 52.25
N HIS A 137 28.19 47.05 52.26
CA HIS A 137 28.22 48.47 52.59
C HIS A 137 27.94 48.77 54.07
N MET A 138 27.35 47.82 54.82
CA MET A 138 27.03 47.98 56.23
C MET A 138 28.13 47.45 57.17
N VAL A 139 28.94 46.49 56.72
CA VAL A 139 29.98 45.86 57.57
C VAL A 139 31.39 46.30 57.12
N PRO A 140 32.21 46.87 58.02
CA PRO A 140 33.60 47.20 57.70
C PRO A 140 34.41 45.94 57.36
N GLY A 141 35.08 45.94 56.21
CA GLY A 141 35.93 44.82 55.76
C GLY A 141 35.25 43.76 54.89
N SER A 142 33.93 43.79 54.70
CA SER A 142 33.19 42.82 53.87
C SER A 142 33.14 43.16 52.37
N ARG A 143 33.95 44.12 51.90
CA ARG A 143 33.99 44.51 50.48
C ARG A 143 34.53 43.41 49.56
N SER A 144 35.44 42.57 50.07
CA SER A 144 35.97 41.43 49.30
C SER A 144 34.94 40.30 49.13
N TRP A 145 33.95 40.20 50.01
CA TRP A 145 32.88 39.21 49.89
C TRP A 145 31.97 39.53 48.71
N LEU A 146 31.74 40.81 48.45
CA LEU A 146 30.94 41.23 47.30
C LEU A 146 31.54 40.72 46.00
N GLU A 147 32.84 40.91 45.79
CA GLU A 147 33.53 40.49 44.57
C GLU A 147 33.50 38.95 44.41
N LEU A 148 33.85 38.22 45.48
CA LEU A 148 33.89 36.76 45.46
C LEU A 148 32.52 36.11 45.24
N TYR A 149 31.48 36.60 45.91
CA TYR A 149 30.14 36.01 45.79
C TYR A 149 29.40 36.49 44.55
N THR A 150 29.69 37.69 44.02
CA THR A 150 29.05 38.17 42.78
C THR A 150 29.44 37.30 41.59
N GLU A 151 30.73 36.94 41.46
CA GLU A 151 31.20 36.04 40.41
C GLU A 151 30.51 34.67 40.49
N GLN A 152 30.46 34.07 41.69
CA GLN A 152 29.79 32.78 41.90
C GLN A 152 28.29 32.84 41.61
N LEU A 153 27.62 33.93 42.01
CA LEU A 153 26.20 34.15 41.75
C LEU A 153 25.93 34.34 40.25
N GLU A 154 26.79 35.05 39.53
CA GLU A 154 26.69 35.25 38.08
C GLU A 154 26.89 33.94 37.30
N ASP A 155 27.89 33.15 37.65
CA ASP A 155 28.11 31.83 37.04
C ASP A 155 26.91 30.90 37.32
N ALA A 156 26.44 30.85 38.57
CA ALA A 156 25.28 30.04 38.93
C ALA A 156 23.99 30.47 38.22
N THR A 157 23.79 31.79 38.03
CA THR A 157 22.65 32.35 37.31
C THR A 157 22.73 32.00 35.82
N THR A 158 23.92 32.13 35.22
CA THR A 158 24.17 31.79 33.81
C THR A 158 23.89 30.32 33.54
N LYS A 159 24.42 29.42 34.40
CA LYS A 159 24.15 27.97 34.32
C LYS A 159 22.68 27.63 34.52
N SER A 160 21.97 28.38 35.37
CA SER A 160 20.52 28.20 35.55
C SER A 160 19.73 28.62 34.30
N ALA A 161 20.06 29.77 33.70
CA ALA A 161 19.44 30.23 32.47
C ALA A 161 19.71 29.28 31.28
N MET A 162 20.92 28.70 31.19
CA MET A 162 21.23 27.67 30.20
C MET A 162 20.37 26.42 30.38
N ARG A 163 20.24 25.91 31.61
CA ARG A 163 19.37 24.75 31.90
C ARG A 163 17.91 25.04 31.62
N GLU A 164 17.42 26.23 31.93
CA GLU A 164 16.05 26.66 31.56
C GLU A 164 15.86 26.64 30.03
N LYS A 165 16.83 27.13 29.27
CA LYS A 165 16.79 27.11 27.80
C LYS A 165 16.77 25.68 27.26
N GLN A 166 17.65 24.81 27.75
CA GLN A 166 17.68 23.40 27.37
C GLN A 166 16.35 22.70 27.70
N LEU A 167 15.79 22.95 28.90
CA LEU A 167 14.49 22.42 29.29
C LEU A 167 13.36 22.90 28.37
N LYS A 168 13.41 24.14 27.85
CA LYS A 168 12.43 24.63 26.86
C LYS A 168 12.61 23.97 25.49
N GLU A 169 13.85 23.70 25.08
CA GLU A 169 14.18 23.07 23.80
C GLU A 169 13.72 21.61 23.73
N LEU A 170 13.71 20.87 24.86
CA LEU A 170 13.16 19.51 24.96
C LEU A 170 11.67 19.40 24.55
N LYS A 171 10.91 20.51 24.50
CA LYS A 171 9.52 20.51 23.97
C LYS A 171 9.45 20.36 22.46
N THR A 172 10.51 20.69 21.74
CA THR A 172 10.55 20.52 20.30
C THR A 172 10.86 19.06 19.99
N ALA A 173 10.11 18.45 19.09
CA ALA A 173 10.27 17.04 18.65
C ALA A 173 11.58 16.79 17.88
N LYS A 174 12.63 17.54 18.20
CA LYS A 174 13.96 17.38 17.65
C LYS A 174 14.61 16.19 18.37
N PRO A 175 15.15 15.20 17.63
CA PRO A 175 15.86 14.09 18.26
C PRO A 175 16.99 14.67 19.13
N ILE A 176 17.06 14.19 20.38
CA ILE A 176 18.12 14.54 21.33
C ILE A 176 19.44 14.21 20.65
N ASP A 177 20.24 15.24 20.37
CA ASP A 177 21.59 15.06 19.87
C ASP A 177 22.43 14.53 21.04
N LYS A 178 23.14 13.42 20.85
CA LYS A 178 24.00 12.84 21.89
C LYS A 178 25.18 13.74 22.25
N SER A 179 25.46 14.77 21.46
CA SER A 179 26.40 15.83 21.82
C SER A 179 25.80 16.93 22.70
N ASP A 180 24.50 16.86 23.01
CA ASP A 180 23.81 17.85 23.83
C ASP A 180 24.19 17.67 25.29
N SER A 181 24.88 18.67 25.85
CA SER A 181 25.50 18.64 27.18
C SER A 181 24.50 18.50 28.34
N PHE A 182 23.20 18.40 28.06
CA PHE A 182 22.15 18.23 29.06
C PHE A 182 22.17 16.83 29.72
N PHE A 183 22.45 15.77 28.94
CA PHE A 183 22.49 14.40 29.47
C PHE A 183 23.92 13.93 29.79
N GLY A 184 24.94 14.64 29.29
CA GLY A 184 26.34 14.25 29.44
C GLY A 184 26.71 13.02 28.60
N ASP A 185 28.00 12.73 28.50
CA ASP A 185 28.53 11.63 27.68
C ASP A 185 28.18 10.22 28.22
N ASP A 186 27.51 10.13 29.37
CA ASP A 186 27.27 8.90 30.13
C ASP A 186 25.89 8.25 29.88
N PHE A 187 25.16 8.63 28.82
CA PHE A 187 23.87 8.03 28.41
C PHE A 187 23.79 7.52 26.95
#